data_AF-A0A7X7DE53-F1
#
_entry.id   AF-A0A7X7DE53-F1
#
_cell.length_a   1.000
_cell.length_b   1.000
_cell.length_c   1.000
_cell.angle_alpha   90.00
_cell.angle_beta   90.00
_cell.angle_gamma   90.00
#
_symmetry.space_group_name_H-M   'P 1'
#
loop_
_entity.id
_entity.type
_entity.pdbx_description
1 polymer ?
#
loop_
_entity_poly.entity_id
_entity_poly.type
_entity_poly.pdbx_seq_one_letter_code
_entity_poly.pdbx_strand_id
1 'polypeptide(L)'
;MKTKNILLIAWVAAWAAGTVLAAPYVVLPNGQQVPGTAIRALANGDVNLTTSAGVRTFPKGSFLKAVADKPAEYDQAVAALNGKKYDEAVKLLTGIVASQRGLDWDVQAAKILPQALLGKGDAEGAVKAYERLFLMSAEEKQNPESAWGLRRALLQAKQYPALLRQLDAVAAGGSRPDAARAQTMRGDIQLAQNNVELAALDYLRTAILFADIRDAAILGEATYKAAAALEQLKDPRAKELFKKVATEYGASPYAAQARGKM
;
A
#
# COMPACT_ATOMS: atom_id res chain seq x y z
N MET A 1 -31.10 16.50 67.64
CA MET A 1 -32.08 15.52 67.08
C MET A 1 -32.66 16.15 65.82
N LYS A 2 -32.64 15.61 64.60
CA LYS A 2 -32.16 14.36 64.01
C LYS A 2 -31.67 14.71 62.59
N THR A 3 -30.50 14.20 62.22
CA THR A 3 -29.96 14.15 60.87
C THR A 3 -30.81 13.24 59.98
N LYS A 4 -31.09 13.65 58.73
CA LYS A 4 -31.54 12.74 57.66
C LYS A 4 -30.63 12.92 56.46
N ASN A 5 -29.69 11.99 56.32
CA ASN A 5 -28.89 11.78 55.12
C ASN A 5 -29.81 11.21 54.04
N ILE A 6 -29.89 11.88 52.88
CA ILE A 6 -30.48 11.32 51.67
C ILE A 6 -29.32 10.98 50.73
N LEU A 7 -29.05 9.68 50.60
CA LEU A 7 -28.19 9.10 49.58
C LEU A 7 -28.90 9.19 48.22
N LEU A 8 -28.31 9.94 47.28
CA LEU A 8 -28.69 9.90 45.87
C LEU A 8 -27.84 8.82 45.18
N ILE A 9 -28.47 7.70 44.85
CA ILE A 9 -27.86 6.62 44.06
C ILE A 9 -27.97 7.03 42.58
N ALA A 10 -26.82 7.29 41.96
CA ALA A 10 -26.70 7.53 40.53
C ALA A 10 -26.83 6.20 39.78
N TRP A 11 -27.90 6.04 39.00
CA TRP A 11 -27.98 5.00 37.96
C TRP A 11 -27.37 5.57 36.68
N VAL A 12 -26.09 5.27 36.44
CA VAL A 12 -25.49 5.42 35.11
C VAL A 12 -25.81 4.14 34.34
N ALA A 13 -26.85 4.19 33.51
CA ALA A 13 -27.11 3.16 32.51
C ALA A 13 -26.00 3.26 31.45
N ALA A 14 -25.02 2.35 31.52
CA ALA A 14 -24.04 2.17 30.46
C ALA A 14 -24.77 1.63 29.21
N TRP A 15 -24.97 2.49 28.22
CA TRP A 15 -25.32 2.06 26.88
C TRP A 15 -24.11 1.35 26.29
N ALA A 16 -24.12 0.02 26.35
CA ALA A 16 -23.27 -0.80 25.50
C ALA A 16 -23.76 -0.58 24.06
N ALA A 17 -23.12 0.34 23.33
CA ALA A 17 -23.24 0.40 21.89
C ALA A 17 -22.62 -0.90 21.35
N GLY A 18 -23.47 -1.91 21.14
CA GLY A 18 -23.09 -3.12 20.44
C GLY A 18 -22.62 -2.72 19.05
N THR A 19 -21.33 -2.82 18.79
CA THR A 19 -20.80 -2.80 17.44
C THR A 19 -21.44 -3.96 16.71
N VAL A 20 -22.35 -3.67 15.77
CA VAL A 20 -22.84 -4.67 14.83
C VAL A 20 -21.66 -5.03 13.95
N LEU A 21 -20.88 -6.02 14.38
CA LEU A 21 -19.87 -6.65 13.55
C LEU A 21 -20.62 -7.25 12.36
N ALA A 22 -20.21 -6.86 11.15
CA ALA A 22 -20.82 -7.36 9.93
C ALA A 22 -20.65 -8.89 9.88
N ALA A 23 -21.76 -9.61 9.96
CA ALA A 23 -21.79 -11.07 10.04
C ALA A 23 -21.07 -11.73 8.85
N PRO A 24 -20.43 -12.90 9.04
CA PRO A 24 -19.70 -13.57 7.96
C PRO A 24 -20.65 -14.02 6.85
N TYR A 25 -20.18 -14.02 5.61
CA TYR A 25 -21.02 -14.35 4.46
C TYR A 25 -20.24 -14.98 3.29
N VAL A 26 -20.99 -15.63 2.40
CA VAL A 26 -20.50 -16.16 1.12
C VAL A 26 -21.26 -15.48 -0.02
N VAL A 27 -20.54 -15.01 -1.04
CA VAL A 27 -21.08 -14.42 -2.26
C VAL A 27 -21.13 -15.48 -3.36
N LEU A 28 -22.31 -15.72 -3.91
CA LEU A 28 -22.54 -16.68 -4.99
C LEU A 28 -22.32 -16.06 -6.39
N PRO A 29 -22.17 -16.87 -7.47
CA PRO A 29 -21.99 -16.36 -8.84
C PRO A 29 -23.12 -15.46 -9.35
N ASN A 30 -24.33 -15.61 -8.80
CA ASN A 30 -25.48 -14.76 -9.09
C ASN A 30 -25.48 -13.43 -8.30
N GLY A 31 -24.41 -13.14 -7.55
CA GLY A 31 -24.28 -11.95 -6.69
C GLY A 31 -24.99 -12.05 -5.35
N GLN A 32 -25.72 -13.13 -5.08
CA GLN A 32 -26.43 -13.30 -3.81
C GLN A 32 -25.46 -13.55 -2.66
N GLN A 33 -25.69 -12.86 -1.54
CA GLN A 33 -24.99 -13.10 -0.29
C GLN A 33 -25.77 -14.10 0.56
N VAL A 34 -25.07 -15.13 1.05
CA VAL A 34 -25.58 -16.05 2.06
C VAL A 34 -24.93 -15.67 3.39
N PRO A 35 -25.68 -15.05 4.33
CA PRO A 35 -25.14 -14.70 5.63
C PRO A 35 -25.06 -15.92 6.55
N GLY A 36 -24.15 -15.87 7.52
CA GLY A 36 -23.99 -16.87 8.57
C GLY A 36 -23.55 -16.25 9.89
N THR A 37 -23.27 -17.09 10.88
CA THR A 37 -22.79 -16.71 12.21
C THR A 37 -21.33 -17.10 12.46
N ALA A 38 -20.79 -17.99 11.64
CA ALA A 38 -19.38 -18.37 11.64
C ALA A 38 -18.97 -18.89 10.26
N ILE A 39 -17.73 -18.66 9.85
CA ILE A 39 -17.20 -19.14 8.57
C ILE A 39 -15.81 -19.73 8.77
N ARG A 40 -15.50 -20.79 8.03
CA ARG A 40 -14.18 -21.43 8.06
C ARG A 40 -13.80 -21.91 6.67
N ALA A 41 -12.62 -21.51 6.22
CA ALA A 41 -11.98 -22.10 5.05
C ALA A 41 -11.34 -23.45 5.42
N LEU A 42 -11.52 -24.44 4.54
CA LEU A 42 -10.92 -25.76 4.64
C LEU A 42 -9.63 -25.83 3.81
N ALA A 43 -8.78 -26.82 4.11
CA ALA A 43 -7.48 -26.96 3.44
C ALA A 43 -7.60 -27.24 1.92
N ASN A 44 -8.71 -27.85 1.49
CA ASN A 44 -9.02 -28.09 0.07
C ASN A 44 -9.58 -26.85 -0.65
N GLY A 45 -9.82 -25.75 0.08
CA GLY A 45 -10.38 -24.49 -0.45
C GLY A 45 -11.90 -24.40 -0.42
N ASP A 46 -12.59 -25.40 0.13
CA ASP A 46 -14.02 -25.30 0.43
C ASP A 46 -14.25 -24.38 1.63
N VAL A 47 -15.48 -23.88 1.76
CA VAL A 47 -15.88 -22.99 2.85
C VAL A 47 -17.08 -23.56 3.59
N ASN A 48 -16.94 -23.73 4.90
CA ASN A 48 -18.06 -24.03 5.78
C ASN A 48 -18.63 -22.73 6.35
N LEU A 49 -19.90 -22.46 6.09
CA LEU A 49 -20.66 -21.36 6.68
C LEU A 49 -21.69 -21.93 7.65
N THR A 50 -21.64 -21.50 8.91
CA THR A 50 -22.67 -21.81 9.90
C THR A 50 -23.81 -20.84 9.73
N THR A 51 -25.01 -21.35 9.48
CA THR A 51 -26.26 -20.58 9.35
C THR A 51 -27.23 -20.96 10.45
N SER A 52 -28.38 -20.28 10.54
CA SER A 52 -29.45 -20.66 11.47
C SER A 52 -30.02 -22.07 11.21
N ALA A 53 -29.88 -22.58 9.97
CA ALA A 53 -30.31 -23.92 9.58
C ALA A 53 -29.22 -25.00 9.76
N GLY A 54 -28.03 -24.63 10.26
CA GLY A 54 -26.88 -25.52 10.39
C GLY A 54 -25.71 -25.15 9.48
N VAL A 55 -24.72 -26.05 9.40
CA VAL A 55 -23.51 -25.84 8.59
C VAL A 55 -23.80 -26.14 7.13
N ARG A 56 -23.49 -25.19 6.26
CA ARG A 56 -23.53 -25.32 4.80
C ARG A 56 -22.12 -25.27 4.24
N THR A 57 -21.76 -26.27 3.45
CA THR A 57 -20.47 -26.33 2.75
C THR A 57 -20.61 -25.77 1.34
N PHE A 58 -19.68 -24.89 0.96
CA PHE A 58 -19.54 -24.32 -0.36
C PHE A 58 -18.23 -24.84 -0.98
N PRO A 59 -18.30 -25.72 -1.99
CA PRO A 59 -17.12 -26.22 -2.68
C PRO A 59 -16.31 -25.09 -3.32
N LYS A 60 -14.98 -25.24 -3.37
CA LYS A 60 -14.12 -24.30 -4.09
C LYS A 60 -14.62 -24.08 -5.53
N GLY A 61 -14.78 -22.82 -5.92
CA GLY A 61 -15.26 -22.44 -7.25
C GLY A 61 -16.79 -22.36 -7.40
N SER A 62 -17.56 -22.80 -6.38
CA SER A 62 -19.02 -22.62 -6.35
C SER A 62 -19.47 -21.24 -5.84
N PHE A 63 -18.53 -20.44 -5.35
CA PHE A 63 -18.74 -19.11 -4.78
C PHE A 63 -17.69 -18.15 -5.32
N LEU A 64 -18.03 -16.86 -5.38
CA LEU A 64 -17.12 -15.79 -5.81
C LEU A 64 -16.22 -15.33 -4.67
N LYS A 65 -16.78 -15.22 -3.46
CA LYS A 65 -16.08 -14.67 -2.29
C LYS A 65 -16.61 -15.25 -1.00
N ALA A 66 -15.73 -15.44 -0.03
CA ALA A 66 -16.07 -15.75 1.35
C ALA A 66 -15.47 -14.68 2.25
N VAL A 67 -16.24 -14.18 3.20
CA VAL A 67 -15.85 -13.05 4.04
C VAL A 67 -16.11 -13.41 5.49
N ALA A 68 -15.05 -13.42 6.29
CA ALA A 68 -15.14 -13.55 7.74
C ALA A 68 -15.40 -12.20 8.41
N ASP A 69 -15.71 -12.27 9.70
CA ASP A 69 -15.69 -11.11 10.56
C ASP A 69 -14.32 -10.43 10.51
N LYS A 70 -14.34 -9.10 10.61
CA LYS A 70 -13.11 -8.31 10.68
C LYS A 70 -12.27 -8.74 11.89
N PRO A 71 -11.01 -9.18 11.71
CA PRO A 71 -10.12 -9.47 12.82
C PRO A 71 -9.89 -8.21 13.67
N ALA A 72 -9.98 -8.33 14.99
CA ALA A 72 -9.74 -7.22 15.90
C ALA A 72 -8.30 -6.68 15.76
N GLU A 73 -7.37 -7.57 15.43
CA GLU A 73 -5.96 -7.28 15.19
C GLU A 73 -5.73 -6.42 13.93
N TYR A 74 -6.68 -6.35 13.00
CA TYR A 74 -6.50 -5.58 11.77
C TYR A 74 -6.39 -4.08 12.05
N ASP A 75 -7.28 -3.54 12.88
CA ASP A 75 -7.23 -2.12 13.25
C ASP A 75 -6.01 -1.81 14.11
N GLN A 76 -5.59 -2.75 14.95
CA GLN A 76 -4.35 -2.63 15.72
C GLN A 76 -3.13 -2.60 14.80
N ALA A 77 -3.10 -3.45 13.77
CA ALA A 77 -2.02 -3.46 12.78
C ALA A 77 -1.94 -2.15 11.99
N VAL A 78 -3.08 -1.61 11.56
CA VAL A 78 -3.14 -0.32 10.86
C VAL A 78 -2.69 0.82 11.77
N ALA A 79 -3.13 0.82 13.03
CA ALA A 79 -2.68 1.80 14.02
C ALA A 79 -1.17 1.69 14.29
N ALA A 80 -0.63 0.46 14.40
CA ALA A 80 0.79 0.22 14.55
C ALA A 80 1.60 0.72 13.35
N LEU A 81 1.12 0.48 12.12
CA LEU A 81 1.72 0.98 10.88
C LEU A 81 1.78 2.52 10.86
N ASN A 82 0.65 3.17 11.12
CA ASN A 82 0.56 4.64 11.18
C ASN A 82 1.42 5.24 12.29
N GLY A 83 1.54 4.53 13.41
CA GLY A 83 2.42 4.87 14.53
C GLY A 83 3.89 4.50 14.31
N LYS A 84 4.27 4.01 13.12
CA LYS A 84 5.63 3.55 12.77
C LYS A 84 6.17 2.40 13.64
N LYS A 85 5.27 1.66 14.31
CA LYS A 85 5.58 0.45 15.08
C LYS A 85 5.62 -0.75 14.14
N TYR A 86 6.61 -0.77 13.25
CA TYR A 86 6.61 -1.68 12.10
C TYR A 86 6.73 -3.15 12.51
N ASP A 87 7.51 -3.49 13.54
CA ASP A 87 7.59 -4.87 14.05
C ASP A 87 6.23 -5.42 14.51
N GLU A 88 5.48 -4.60 15.24
CA GLU A 88 4.14 -4.95 15.71
C GLU A 88 3.16 -5.10 14.54
N ALA A 89 3.18 -4.16 13.60
CA ALA A 89 2.36 -4.21 12.40
C ALA A 89 2.66 -5.48 11.58
N VAL A 90 3.93 -5.80 11.33
CA VAL A 90 4.34 -7.01 10.59
C VAL A 90 3.83 -8.28 11.30
N LYS A 91 3.98 -8.36 12.62
CA LYS A 91 3.51 -9.50 13.41
C LYS A 91 2.00 -9.70 13.28
N LEU A 92 1.22 -8.64 13.50
CA LEU A 92 -0.25 -8.70 13.45
C LEU A 92 -0.74 -9.04 12.04
N LEU A 93 -0.20 -8.38 11.00
CA LEU A 93 -0.60 -8.61 9.61
C LEU A 93 -0.27 -10.02 9.15
N THR A 94 0.91 -10.53 9.48
CA THR A 94 1.30 -11.91 9.16
C THR A 94 0.37 -12.92 9.82
N GLY A 95 -0.02 -12.68 11.08
CA GLY A 95 -0.99 -13.49 11.81
C GLY A 95 -2.37 -13.51 11.13
N ILE A 96 -2.84 -12.36 10.63
CA ILE A 96 -4.11 -12.26 9.90
C ILE A 96 -4.03 -13.01 8.56
N VAL A 97 -2.96 -12.81 7.78
CA VAL A 97 -2.75 -13.51 6.50
C VAL A 97 -2.78 -15.03 6.68
N ALA A 98 -2.22 -15.53 7.78
CA ALA A 98 -2.19 -16.97 8.07
C ALA A 98 -3.56 -17.50 8.54
N SER A 99 -4.24 -16.77 9.42
CA SER A 99 -5.49 -17.23 10.07
C SER A 99 -6.74 -17.02 9.22
N GLN A 100 -6.77 -16.00 8.36
CA GLN A 100 -7.93 -15.62 7.53
C GLN A 100 -7.83 -16.11 6.08
N ARG A 101 -7.04 -17.15 5.82
CA ARG A 101 -6.76 -17.63 4.46
C ARG A 101 -8.06 -17.93 3.69
N GLY A 102 -8.26 -17.25 2.56
CA GLY A 102 -9.43 -17.40 1.69
C GLY A 102 -10.71 -16.75 2.23
N LEU A 103 -10.61 -15.88 3.24
CA LEU A 103 -11.73 -15.24 3.93
C LEU A 103 -11.70 -13.69 3.81
N ASP A 104 -11.10 -13.19 2.73
CA ASP A 104 -10.93 -11.78 2.33
C ASP A 104 -9.96 -10.97 3.17
N TRP A 105 -10.01 -11.10 4.50
CA TRP A 105 -9.13 -10.36 5.41
C TRP A 105 -7.66 -10.75 5.29
N ASP A 106 -7.35 -11.94 4.77
CA ASP A 106 -6.00 -12.32 4.40
C ASP A 106 -5.46 -11.44 3.26
N VAL A 107 -6.26 -11.20 2.21
CA VAL A 107 -5.90 -10.31 1.12
C VAL A 107 -5.78 -8.88 1.63
N GLN A 108 -6.74 -8.40 2.45
CA GLN A 108 -6.69 -7.04 3.00
C GLN A 108 -5.44 -6.79 3.86
N ALA A 109 -5.04 -7.77 4.67
CA ALA A 109 -3.80 -7.68 5.46
C ALA A 109 -2.56 -7.79 4.55
N ALA A 110 -2.58 -8.65 3.54
CA ALA A 110 -1.49 -8.80 2.58
C ALA A 110 -1.26 -7.53 1.74
N LYS A 111 -2.28 -6.69 1.51
CA LYS A 111 -2.13 -5.39 0.81
C LYS A 111 -1.23 -4.41 1.55
N ILE A 112 -1.32 -4.38 2.88
CA ILE A 112 -0.60 -3.39 3.72
C ILE A 112 0.68 -3.96 4.35
N LEU A 113 0.84 -5.28 4.40
CA LEU A 113 2.03 -5.95 4.91
C LEU A 113 3.34 -5.47 4.25
N PRO A 114 3.44 -5.31 2.90
CA PRO A 114 4.65 -4.80 2.28
C PRO A 114 5.05 -3.41 2.77
N GLN A 115 4.08 -2.54 3.10
CA GLN A 115 4.35 -1.19 3.59
C GLN A 115 4.99 -1.23 4.99
N ALA A 116 4.49 -2.11 5.85
CA ALA A 116 5.08 -2.34 7.18
C ALA A 116 6.51 -2.89 7.08
N LEU A 117 6.75 -3.82 6.15
CA LEU A 117 8.07 -4.40 5.89
C LEU A 117 9.06 -3.35 5.37
N LEU A 118 8.65 -2.51 4.41
CA LEU A 118 9.47 -1.39 3.93
C LEU A 118 9.78 -0.39 5.04
N GLY A 119 8.78 -0.05 5.86
CA GLY A 119 8.97 0.85 7.01
C GLY A 119 9.98 0.32 8.03
N LYS A 120 9.98 -1.00 8.25
CA LYS A 120 10.97 -1.71 9.08
C LYS A 120 12.38 -1.76 8.46
N GLY A 121 12.51 -1.49 7.17
CA GLY A 121 13.75 -1.67 6.41
C GLY A 121 13.95 -3.07 5.85
N ASP A 122 12.94 -3.95 5.94
CA ASP A 122 12.97 -5.29 5.34
C ASP A 122 12.44 -5.25 3.90
N ALA A 123 13.26 -4.70 2.99
CA ALA A 123 12.87 -4.54 1.60
C ALA A 123 12.74 -5.88 0.86
N GLU A 124 13.57 -6.87 1.17
CA GLU A 124 13.46 -8.21 0.58
C GLU A 124 12.18 -8.91 1.02
N GLY A 125 11.82 -8.79 2.31
CA GLY A 125 10.54 -9.27 2.83
C GLY A 125 9.37 -8.59 2.13
N ALA A 126 9.45 -7.27 1.88
CA ALA A 126 8.41 -6.54 1.17
C ALA A 126 8.21 -7.02 -0.27
N VAL A 127 9.29 -7.32 -1.01
CA VAL A 127 9.21 -7.92 -2.36
C VAL A 127 8.44 -9.24 -2.30
N LYS A 128 8.82 -10.15 -1.39
CA LYS A 128 8.14 -11.45 -1.21
C LYS A 128 6.67 -11.27 -0.82
N ALA A 129 6.35 -10.28 0.00
CA ALA A 129 4.98 -9.98 0.40
C ALA A 129 4.11 -9.49 -0.78
N TYR A 130 4.64 -8.63 -1.66
CA TYR A 130 3.95 -8.24 -2.89
C TYR A 130 3.76 -9.41 -3.86
N GLU A 131 4.79 -10.24 -4.06
CA GLU A 131 4.67 -11.43 -4.90
C GLU A 131 3.58 -12.37 -4.37
N ARG A 132 3.53 -12.57 -3.05
CA ARG A 132 2.48 -13.35 -2.41
C ARG A 132 1.10 -12.72 -2.59
N LEU A 133 0.97 -11.40 -2.43
CA LEU A 133 -0.27 -10.67 -2.68
C LEU A 133 -0.77 -10.91 -4.11
N PHE A 134 0.11 -10.85 -5.10
CA PHE A 134 -0.24 -11.06 -6.51
C PHE A 134 -0.61 -12.50 -6.86
N LEU A 135 -0.14 -13.48 -6.08
CA LEU A 135 -0.60 -14.87 -6.15
C LEU A 135 -1.97 -15.06 -5.49
N MET A 136 -2.29 -14.24 -4.48
CA MET A 136 -3.57 -14.30 -3.76
C MET A 136 -4.68 -13.53 -4.49
N SER A 137 -4.34 -12.45 -5.18
CA SER A 137 -5.28 -11.59 -5.89
C SER A 137 -4.72 -11.14 -7.24
N ALA A 138 -5.35 -11.59 -8.33
CA ALA A 138 -5.05 -11.14 -9.68
C ALA A 138 -5.43 -9.66 -9.89
N GLU A 139 -6.45 -9.17 -9.18
CA GLU A 139 -6.85 -7.76 -9.18
C GLU A 139 -5.72 -6.89 -8.62
N GLU A 140 -5.09 -7.30 -7.52
CA GLU A 140 -3.96 -6.55 -6.94
C GLU A 140 -2.73 -6.54 -7.85
N LYS A 141 -2.54 -7.59 -8.65
CA LYS A 141 -1.49 -7.61 -9.68
C LYS A 141 -1.72 -6.57 -10.77
N GLN A 142 -2.99 -6.24 -11.07
CA GLN A 142 -3.37 -5.22 -12.04
C GLN A 142 -3.52 -3.83 -11.42
N ASN A 143 -3.60 -3.75 -10.09
CA ASN A 143 -3.70 -2.49 -9.36
C ASN A 143 -2.40 -1.67 -9.55
N PRO A 144 -2.48 -0.45 -10.10
CA PRO A 144 -1.30 0.38 -10.35
C PRO A 144 -0.49 0.70 -9.08
N GLU A 145 -1.16 0.96 -7.96
CA GLU A 145 -0.50 1.30 -6.69
C GLU A 145 0.28 0.11 -6.14
N SER A 146 -0.29 -1.09 -6.17
CA SER A 146 0.39 -2.31 -5.73
C SER A 146 1.55 -2.67 -6.66
N ALA A 147 1.37 -2.52 -7.98
CA ALA A 147 2.45 -2.74 -8.96
C ALA A 147 3.62 -1.75 -8.78
N TRP A 148 3.33 -0.46 -8.60
CA TRP A 148 4.36 0.54 -8.28
C TRP A 148 4.96 0.35 -6.88
N GLY A 149 4.18 -0.16 -5.94
CA GLY A 149 4.63 -0.62 -4.63
C GLY A 149 5.74 -1.68 -4.71
N LEU A 150 5.55 -2.72 -5.52
CA LEU A 150 6.57 -3.74 -5.77
C LEU A 150 7.85 -3.11 -6.36
N ARG A 151 7.74 -2.21 -7.34
CA ARG A 151 8.91 -1.56 -7.95
C ARG A 151 9.72 -0.74 -6.94
N ARG A 152 9.04 -0.02 -6.05
CA ARG A 152 9.68 0.67 -4.92
C ARG A 152 10.37 -0.31 -3.97
N ALA A 153 9.76 -1.45 -3.68
CA ALA A 153 10.38 -2.50 -2.86
C ALA A 153 11.62 -3.09 -3.54
N LEU A 154 11.57 -3.38 -4.84
CA LEU A 154 12.72 -3.86 -5.62
C LEU A 154 13.88 -2.86 -5.61
N LEU A 155 13.60 -1.56 -5.71
CA LEU A 155 14.60 -0.50 -5.63
C LEU A 155 15.30 -0.52 -4.26
N GLN A 156 14.53 -0.54 -3.17
CA GLN A 156 15.09 -0.57 -1.81
C GLN A 156 15.84 -1.87 -1.51
N ALA A 157 15.38 -3.00 -2.04
CA ALA A 157 16.04 -4.30 -1.95
C ALA A 157 17.26 -4.40 -2.89
N LYS A 158 17.58 -3.34 -3.65
CA LYS A 158 18.67 -3.30 -4.63
C LYS A 158 18.60 -4.40 -5.69
N GLN A 159 17.39 -4.90 -5.98
CA GLN A 159 17.13 -5.93 -6.99
C GLN A 159 17.02 -5.30 -8.38
N TYR A 160 18.04 -4.55 -8.78
CA TYR A 160 18.04 -3.72 -9.99
C TYR A 160 17.79 -4.51 -11.28
N PRO A 161 18.35 -5.71 -11.50
CA PRO A 161 18.06 -6.46 -12.74
C PRO A 161 16.58 -6.82 -12.89
N ALA A 162 15.90 -7.19 -11.79
CA ALA A 162 14.47 -7.46 -11.82
C ALA A 162 13.66 -6.17 -12.03
N LEU A 163 14.06 -5.09 -11.35
CA LEU A 163 13.42 -3.79 -11.50
C LEU A 163 13.53 -3.25 -12.94
N LEU A 164 14.72 -3.25 -13.53
CA LEU A 164 14.96 -2.77 -14.89
C LEU A 164 14.06 -3.48 -15.91
N ARG A 165 13.94 -4.81 -15.84
CA ARG A 165 13.01 -5.56 -16.71
C ARG A 165 11.56 -5.09 -16.57
N GLN A 166 11.11 -4.76 -15.36
CA GLN A 166 9.77 -4.22 -15.15
C GLN A 166 9.64 -2.79 -15.69
N LEU A 167 10.66 -1.95 -15.49
CA LEU A 167 10.66 -0.56 -15.99
C LEU A 167 10.66 -0.53 -17.52
N ASP A 168 11.41 -1.40 -18.18
CA ASP A 168 11.45 -1.50 -19.65
C ASP A 168 10.07 -1.92 -20.20
N ALA A 169 9.43 -2.92 -19.58
CA ALA A 169 8.08 -3.33 -19.96
C ALA A 169 7.05 -2.21 -19.78
N VAL A 170 7.13 -1.45 -18.69
CA VAL A 170 6.27 -0.29 -18.43
C VAL A 170 6.53 0.85 -19.41
N ALA A 171 7.79 1.13 -19.74
CA ALA A 171 8.14 2.16 -20.70
C ALA A 171 7.67 1.80 -22.12
N ALA A 172 7.69 0.52 -22.50
CA ALA A 172 7.29 0.05 -23.82
C ALA A 172 5.77 -0.08 -24.01
N GLY A 173 5.04 -0.52 -22.97
CA GLY A 173 3.61 -0.84 -23.08
C GLY A 173 2.68 -0.02 -22.17
N GLY A 174 3.23 0.82 -21.29
CA GLY A 174 2.47 1.61 -20.33
C GLY A 174 1.97 2.94 -20.89
N SER A 175 1.27 3.68 -20.03
CA SER A 175 0.87 5.05 -20.33
C SER A 175 2.08 5.99 -20.38
N ARG A 176 1.96 7.14 -21.04
CA ARG A 176 3.01 8.17 -21.05
C ARG A 176 3.40 8.62 -19.62
N PRO A 177 2.46 8.80 -18.67
CA PRO A 177 2.75 8.93 -17.24
C PRO A 177 3.56 7.78 -16.63
N ASP A 178 3.23 6.53 -16.93
CA ASP A 178 3.98 5.39 -16.41
C ASP A 178 5.40 5.32 -16.99
N ALA A 179 5.57 5.63 -18.28
CA ALA A 179 6.89 5.73 -18.90
C ALA A 179 7.75 6.83 -18.26
N ALA A 180 7.17 7.99 -17.91
CA ALA A 180 7.86 9.05 -17.19
C ALA A 180 8.28 8.62 -15.76
N ARG A 181 7.39 7.95 -15.03
CA ARG A 181 7.71 7.38 -13.71
C ARG A 181 8.80 6.32 -13.82
N ALA A 182 8.76 5.47 -14.85
CA ALA A 182 9.76 4.42 -15.07
C ALA A 182 11.13 5.01 -15.41
N GLN A 183 11.16 6.03 -16.27
CA GLN A 183 12.36 6.79 -16.60
C GLN A 183 12.97 7.47 -15.36
N THR A 184 12.14 8.06 -14.50
CA THR A 184 12.58 8.64 -13.21
C THR A 184 13.17 7.55 -12.31
N MET A 185 12.50 6.41 -12.16
CA MET A 185 12.98 5.32 -11.31
C MET A 185 14.26 4.67 -11.84
N ARG A 186 14.53 4.72 -13.16
CA ARG A 186 15.84 4.34 -13.70
C ARG A 186 16.94 5.26 -13.19
N GLY A 187 16.67 6.57 -13.10
CA GLY A 187 17.56 7.53 -12.44
C GLY A 187 17.79 7.20 -10.97
N ASP A 188 16.75 6.72 -10.25
CA ASP A 188 16.90 6.30 -8.85
C ASP A 188 17.87 5.11 -8.71
N ILE A 189 17.85 4.16 -9.65
CA ILE A 189 18.82 3.06 -9.70
C ILE A 189 20.24 3.60 -9.89
N GLN A 190 20.44 4.52 -10.84
CA GLN A 190 21.75 5.14 -11.09
C GLN A 190 22.28 5.86 -9.84
N LEU A 191 21.42 6.64 -9.19
CA LEU A 191 21.77 7.36 -7.97
C LEU A 191 22.15 6.40 -6.83
N ALA A 192 21.39 5.32 -6.66
CA ALA A 192 21.66 4.28 -5.66
C ALA A 192 22.96 3.50 -5.93
N GLN A 193 23.49 3.57 -7.15
CA GLN A 193 24.78 3.03 -7.57
C GLN A 193 25.90 4.09 -7.57
N ASN A 194 25.64 5.29 -7.06
CA ASN A 194 26.55 6.45 -7.06
C ASN A 194 26.90 7.00 -8.46
N ASN A 195 26.13 6.67 -9.50
CA ASN A 195 26.29 7.22 -10.84
C ASN A 195 25.49 8.53 -10.96
N VAL A 196 25.92 9.58 -10.26
CA VAL A 196 25.17 10.83 -10.10
C VAL A 196 24.93 11.53 -11.44
N GLU A 197 25.90 11.53 -12.34
CA GLU A 197 25.77 12.11 -13.69
C GLU A 197 24.70 11.37 -14.51
N LEU A 198 24.70 10.04 -14.49
CA LEU A 198 23.69 9.25 -15.20
C LEU A 198 22.30 9.43 -14.60
N ALA A 199 22.21 9.52 -13.27
CA ALA A 199 20.96 9.83 -12.57
C ALA A 199 20.41 11.19 -13.00
N ALA A 200 21.25 12.23 -12.99
CA ALA A 200 20.88 13.58 -13.42
C ALA A 200 20.35 13.58 -14.87
N LEU A 201 21.02 12.86 -15.79
CA LEU A 201 20.57 12.71 -17.17
C LEU A 201 19.21 12.00 -17.27
N ASP A 202 18.98 10.95 -16.49
CA ASP A 202 17.71 10.22 -16.50
C ASP A 202 16.54 11.07 -15.98
N TYR A 203 16.76 11.84 -14.91
CA TYR A 203 15.77 12.77 -14.37
C TYR A 203 15.48 13.93 -15.33
N LEU A 204 16.52 14.54 -15.91
CA LEU A 204 16.39 15.60 -16.92
C LEU A 204 15.65 15.11 -18.15
N ARG A 205 15.94 13.88 -18.61
CA ARG A 205 15.22 13.27 -19.73
C ARG A 205 13.72 13.18 -19.42
N THR A 206 13.34 12.84 -18.19
CA THR A 206 11.93 12.88 -17.79
C THR A 206 11.37 14.30 -17.84
N ALA A 207 12.04 15.25 -17.18
CA ALA A 207 11.58 16.63 -17.05
C ALA A 207 11.44 17.36 -18.40
N ILE A 208 12.20 16.95 -19.42
CA ILE A 208 12.22 17.58 -20.75
C ILE A 208 11.32 16.81 -21.74
N LEU A 209 11.50 15.50 -21.88
CA LEU A 209 10.82 14.73 -22.93
C LEU A 209 9.35 14.41 -22.62
N PHE A 210 8.94 14.57 -21.36
CA PHE A 210 7.57 14.34 -20.89
C PHE A 210 6.90 15.63 -20.41
N ALA A 211 7.38 16.79 -20.85
CA ALA A 211 6.86 18.10 -20.43
C ALA A 211 5.36 18.33 -20.73
N ASP A 212 4.76 17.51 -21.59
CA ASP A 212 3.33 17.52 -21.90
C ASP A 212 2.45 16.85 -20.81
N ILE A 213 3.06 16.12 -19.87
CA ILE A 213 2.38 15.52 -18.72
C ILE A 213 1.95 16.62 -17.74
N ARG A 214 0.64 16.74 -17.52
CA ARG A 214 0.06 17.76 -16.62
C ARG A 214 0.07 17.38 -15.14
N ASP A 215 0.46 16.15 -14.82
CA ASP A 215 0.58 15.69 -13.43
C ASP A 215 1.84 16.29 -12.79
N ALA A 216 1.61 17.29 -11.94
CA ALA A 216 2.67 17.98 -11.20
C ALA A 216 3.42 17.07 -10.22
N ALA A 217 2.83 15.97 -9.76
CA ALA A 217 3.54 15.02 -8.91
C ALA A 217 4.67 14.35 -9.69
N ILE A 218 4.41 13.91 -10.93
CA ILE A 218 5.39 13.22 -11.79
C ILE A 218 6.50 14.17 -12.23
N LEU A 219 6.15 15.30 -12.85
CA LEU A 219 7.17 16.23 -13.34
C LEU A 219 7.88 16.99 -12.23
N GLY A 220 7.18 17.27 -11.12
CA GLY A 220 7.79 17.87 -9.93
C GLY A 220 8.82 16.95 -9.28
N GLU A 221 8.52 15.65 -9.16
CA GLU A 221 9.48 14.65 -8.66
C GLU A 221 10.73 14.59 -9.54
N ALA A 222 10.56 14.38 -10.84
CA ALA A 222 11.67 14.28 -11.78
C ALA A 222 12.54 15.55 -11.79
N THR A 223 11.91 16.72 -11.82
CA THR A 223 12.62 18.01 -11.84
C THR A 223 13.35 18.26 -10.53
N TYR A 224 12.76 17.90 -9.39
CA TYR A 224 13.40 18.00 -8.08
C TYR A 224 14.61 17.08 -7.97
N LYS A 225 14.47 15.81 -8.39
CA LYS A 225 15.57 14.85 -8.40
C LYS A 225 16.70 15.26 -9.36
N ALA A 226 16.36 15.81 -10.52
CA ALA A 226 17.35 16.41 -11.43
C ALA A 226 18.10 17.56 -10.74
N ALA A 227 17.40 18.47 -10.07
CA ALA A 227 18.00 19.57 -9.34
C ALA A 227 18.93 19.08 -8.23
N ALA A 228 18.51 18.09 -7.43
CA ALA A 228 19.31 17.51 -6.35
C ALA A 228 20.57 16.80 -6.87
N ALA A 229 20.47 16.05 -7.96
CA ALA A 229 21.64 15.41 -8.58
C ALA A 229 22.62 16.46 -9.14
N LEU A 230 22.12 17.51 -9.79
CA LEU A 230 22.95 18.62 -10.27
C LEU A 230 23.59 19.41 -9.12
N GLU A 231 22.89 19.60 -8.00
CA GLU A 231 23.44 20.21 -6.78
C GLU A 231 24.63 19.41 -6.27
N GLN A 232 24.53 18.08 -6.22
CA GLN A 232 25.63 17.19 -5.84
C GLN A 232 26.83 17.29 -6.79
N LEU A 233 26.57 17.52 -8.08
CA LEU A 233 27.59 17.77 -9.11
C LEU A 233 28.13 19.22 -9.10
N LYS A 234 27.63 20.07 -8.20
CA LYS A 234 27.94 21.52 -8.13
C LYS A 234 27.62 22.27 -9.43
N ASP A 235 26.61 21.81 -10.16
CA ASP A 235 26.16 22.46 -11.38
C ASP A 235 25.20 23.62 -11.04
N PRO A 236 25.46 24.85 -11.54
CA PRO A 236 24.68 26.03 -11.18
C PRO A 236 23.21 25.96 -11.63
N ARG A 237 22.88 25.10 -12.61
CA ARG A 237 21.50 24.92 -13.11
C ARG A 237 20.58 24.30 -12.06
N ALA A 238 21.11 23.71 -11.00
CA ALA A 238 20.32 23.14 -9.89
C ALA A 238 19.34 24.17 -9.29
N LYS A 239 19.78 25.41 -9.08
CA LYS A 239 18.95 26.47 -8.49
C LYS A 239 17.73 26.81 -9.35
N GLU A 240 17.91 26.91 -10.66
CA GLU A 240 16.81 27.18 -11.59
C GLU A 240 15.79 26.03 -11.62
N LEU A 241 16.26 24.78 -11.51
CA LEU A 241 15.34 23.63 -11.44
C LEU A 241 14.58 23.59 -10.10
N PHE A 242 15.21 23.88 -8.96
CA PHE A 242 14.48 24.01 -7.69
C PHE A 242 13.42 25.11 -7.76
N LYS A 243 13.77 26.27 -8.34
CA LYS A 243 12.81 27.35 -8.60
C LYS A 243 11.66 26.89 -9.49
N LYS A 244 11.95 26.13 -10.56
CA LYS A 244 10.92 25.55 -11.43
C LYS A 244 9.97 24.64 -10.66
N VAL A 245 10.47 23.76 -9.79
CA VAL A 245 9.60 22.91 -8.95
C VAL A 245 8.72 23.73 -8.02
N ALA A 246 9.28 24.75 -7.37
CA ALA A 246 8.54 25.58 -6.44
C ALA A 246 7.42 26.43 -7.08
N THR A 247 7.60 26.81 -8.35
CA THR A 247 6.75 27.76 -9.08
C THR A 247 5.80 27.07 -10.06
N GLU A 248 6.33 26.26 -10.99
CA GLU A 248 5.54 25.58 -12.03
C GLU A 248 4.89 24.29 -11.53
N TYR A 249 5.51 23.61 -10.56
CA TYR A 249 5.00 22.38 -9.97
C TYR A 249 4.59 22.57 -8.50
N GLY A 250 4.01 23.73 -8.17
CA GLY A 250 3.67 24.11 -6.79
C GLY A 250 2.71 23.16 -6.06
N ALA A 251 1.91 22.38 -6.80
CA ALA A 251 1.02 21.34 -6.25
C ALA A 251 1.72 19.99 -5.99
N SER A 252 2.99 19.86 -6.41
CA SER A 252 3.79 18.66 -6.18
C SER A 252 4.18 18.51 -4.71
N PRO A 253 4.28 17.28 -4.17
CA PRO A 253 4.84 17.04 -2.84
C PRO A 253 6.26 17.59 -2.64
N TYR A 254 7.00 17.79 -3.73
CA TYR A 254 8.38 18.27 -3.74
C TYR A 254 8.50 19.80 -3.70
N ALA A 255 7.40 20.55 -3.89
CA ALA A 255 7.44 22.02 -3.97
C ALA A 255 7.96 22.67 -2.69
N ALA A 256 7.54 22.18 -1.52
CA ALA A 256 7.99 22.72 -0.24
C ALA A 256 9.49 22.48 -0.01
N GLN A 257 9.99 21.29 -0.38
CA GLN A 257 11.42 20.97 -0.28
C GLN A 257 12.25 21.84 -1.23
N ALA A 258 11.77 22.04 -2.46
CA ALA A 258 12.43 22.88 -3.46
C ALA A 258 12.57 24.34 -3.01
N ARG A 259 11.55 24.91 -2.34
CA ARG A 259 11.61 26.28 -1.79
C ARG A 259 12.73 26.46 -0.76
N GLY A 260 13.05 25.43 0.02
CA GLY A 260 14.16 25.46 0.98
C GLY A 260 15.56 25.34 0.36
N LYS A 261 15.64 25.10 -0.96
CA LYS A 261 16.88 24.92 -1.72
C LYS A 261 17.22 26.08 -2.66
N MET A 262 16.31 27.05 -2.77
CA MET A 262 16.50 28.29 -3.53
C MET A 262 17.33 29.29 -2.74
#